data_AF-A0A957S3S3-F1
#
_entry.id   AF-A0A957S3S3-F1
#
_cell.length_a   1.000
_cell.length_b   1.000
_cell.length_c   1.000
_cell.angle_alpha   90.00
_cell.angle_beta   90.00
_cell.angle_gamma   90.00
#
_symmetry.space_group_name_H-M   'P 1'
#
loop_
_entity.id
_entity.type
_entity.pdbx_description
1 polymer ?
#
loop_
_entity_poly.entity_id
_entity_poly.type
_entity_poly.pdbx_seq_one_letter_code
_entity_poly.pdbx_strand_id
1 'polypeptide(L)' 'VASRSSPTSRALALAQAWNMTVIGYVRRDGLRVYTGADRVV' A
#
# COMPACT_ATOMS: atom_id res chain seq x y z
N VAL A 1 -5.52 -2.02 1.85
CA VAL A 1 -5.47 -0.83 2.74
C VAL A 1 -4.90 0.34 1.97
N ALA A 2 -5.52 1.52 2.05
CA ALA A 2 -5.14 2.71 1.28
C ALA A 2 -5.04 3.94 2.19
N SER A 3 -3.97 4.73 2.03
CA SER A 3 -3.74 5.96 2.81
C SER A 3 -3.25 7.11 1.94
N ARG A 4 -3.58 8.34 2.33
CA ARG A 4 -3.09 9.59 1.71
C ARG A 4 -1.68 9.98 2.17
N SER A 5 -1.17 9.36 3.24
CA SER A 5 0.15 9.62 3.82
C SER A 5 1.11 8.44 3.60
N SER A 6 2.35 8.58 4.09
CA SER A 6 3.35 7.50 4.03
C SER A 6 2.98 6.38 4.99
N PRO A 7 2.97 5.11 4.54
CA PRO A 7 3.02 3.98 5.44
C PRO A 7 4.41 3.91 6.12
N THR A 8 4.48 3.31 7.30
CA THR A 8 5.74 3.04 8.01
C THR A 8 6.34 1.69 7.56
N SER A 9 7.65 1.53 7.71
CA SER A 9 8.33 0.26 7.37
C SER A 9 7.75 -0.95 8.11
N ARG A 10 7.37 -0.79 9.39
CA ARG A 10 6.73 -1.85 10.19
C ARG A 10 5.36 -2.26 9.63
N ALA A 11 4.55 -1.29 9.18
CA ALA A 11 3.26 -1.58 8.57
C ALA A 11 3.43 -2.35 7.25
N LEU A 12 4.46 -2.03 6.46
CA LEU A 12 4.77 -2.74 5.22
C LEU A 12 5.22 -4.18 5.48
N ALA A 13 6.06 -4.40 6.50
CA ALA A 13 6.52 -5.74 6.86
C ALA A 13 5.36 -6.67 7.26
N LEU A 14 4.41 -6.17 8.08
CA LEU A 14 3.20 -6.92 8.44
C LEU A 14 2.31 -7.18 7.22
N ALA A 15 2.15 -6.18 6.35
CA ALA A 15 1.35 -6.35 5.14
C ALA A 15 1.94 -7.41 4.21
N GLN A 16 3.26 -7.52 4.08
CA GLN A 16 3.89 -8.60 3.33
C GLN A 16 3.64 -9.96 3.99
N ALA A 17 3.85 -10.06 5.31
CA ALA A 17 3.65 -11.29 6.07
C ALA A 17 2.19 -11.81 5.99
N TRP A 18 1.22 -10.91 5.90
CA TRP A 18 -0.20 -11.25 5.80
C TRP A 18 -0.75 -11.17 4.38
N ASN A 19 0.13 -11.04 3.39
CA ASN A 19 -0.23 -10.97 1.98
C ASN A 19 -1.31 -9.88 1.69
N MET A 20 -1.24 -8.75 2.37
CA MET A 20 -2.14 -7.61 2.19
C MET A 20 -1.61 -6.65 1.11
N THR A 21 -2.53 -5.98 0.43
CA THR A 21 -2.23 -4.88 -0.49
C THR A 21 -2.19 -3.55 0.29
N VAL A 22 -1.06 -2.86 0.28
CA VAL A 22 -0.89 -1.53 0.89
C VAL A 22 -0.58 -0.50 -0.18
N ILE A 23 -1.39 0.55 -0.16
CA ILE A 23 -1.29 1.69 -1.06
C ILE A 23 -1.09 2.95 -0.22
N GLY A 24 -0.05 3.73 -0.53
CA GLY A 24 0.22 5.02 0.09
C GLY A 24 0.14 6.16 -0.92
N TYR A 25 0.18 7.38 -0.42
CA TYR A 25 0.13 8.60 -1.24
C TYR A 25 -1.05 8.64 -2.23
N VAL A 26 -2.20 8.12 -1.85
CA VAL A 26 -3.39 8.13 -2.70
C VAL A 26 -3.82 9.58 -2.98
N ARG A 27 -3.96 9.92 -4.26
CA ARG A 27 -4.44 11.18 -4.82
C ARG A 27 -5.44 10.87 -5.93
N ARG A 28 -6.09 11.92 -6.46
CA ARG A 28 -7.10 11.80 -7.51
C ARG A 28 -6.57 11.07 -8.75
N ASP A 29 -5.35 11.42 -9.17
CA ASP A 29 -4.78 10.99 -10.45
C ASP A 29 -3.59 10.02 -10.27
N GLY A 30 -3.38 9.53 -9.05
CA GLY A 30 -2.23 8.68 -8.78
C GLY A 30 -2.20 8.10 -7.38
N LEU A 31 -1.52 6.97 -7.26
CA LEU A 31 -1.30 6.27 -6.01
C LEU A 31 0.05 5.54 -6.09
N ARG A 32 0.60 5.17 -4.94
CA ARG A 32 1.81 4.33 -4.87
C ARG A 32 1.48 3.02 -4.19
N VAL A 33 1.60 1.93 -4.92
CA VAL A 33 1.46 0.58 -4.36
C VAL A 33 2.79 0.16 -3.75
N TYR A 34 2.73 -0.37 -2.54
CA TYR A 34 3.90 -0.88 -1.81
C TYR A 34 3.91 -2.40 -1.75
N THR A 35 2.74 -3.05 -1.69
CA THR A 35 2.60 -4.51 -1.63
C THR A 35 1.33 -4.93 -2.37
N GLY A 36 1.30 -6.16 -2.90
CA GLY A 36 0.11 -6.75 -3.53
C GLY A 36 -0.38 -6.00 -4.78
N ALA A 37 0.56 -5.59 -5.65
CA ALA A 37 0.28 -4.82 -6.87
C ALA A 37 -0.52 -5.58 -7.92
N ASP A 38 -0.42 -6.91 -7.90
CA ASP A 38 -1.23 -7.85 -8.68
C ASP A 38 -2.74 -7.70 -8.45
N ARG A 39 -3.16 -7.09 -7.33
CA ARG A 39 -4.58 -6.88 -6.99
C ARG A 39 -5.11 -5.50 -7.37
N VAL A 40 -4.29 -4.65 -7.99
CA VAL A 40 -4.66 -3.28 -8.36
C VAL A 40 -4.77 -3.21 -9.89
N VAL A 41 -6.00 -2.95 -10.38
CA VAL A 41 -6.36 -2.84 -11.81
C VAL A 41 -6.74 -1.42 -12.19
#